data_AF-A0A1F9GY45-F1
#
_entry.id   AF-A0A1F9GY45-F1
#
_cell.length_a   1.000
_cell.length_b   1.000
_cell.length_c   1.000
_cell.angle_alpha   90.00
_cell.angle_beta   90.00
_cell.angle_gamma   90.00
#
_symmetry.space_group_name_H-M   'P 1'
#
loop_
_entity.id
_entity.type
_entity.pdbx_description
1 polymer ?
#
loop_
_entity_poly.entity_id
_entity_poly.type
_entity_poly.pdbx_seq_one_letter_code
_entity_poly.pdbx_strand_id
1 'polypeptide(L)'
;MIINITFRHTEPSDSLKKQITASIENISIHALKPVNADVVFSVEKYRNSVEITLNDINKTFHAEAESNNMNTAVDMVVAKLEKQLVRHKGKIKNKKTYEKSREGLMKSATSLHDEEHLSKETKKHRKPGW
;
A
#
# COMPACT_ATOMS: atom_id res chain seq x y z
N MET A 1 -10.84 -0.75 -12.52
CA MET A 1 -10.66 -1.50 -11.26
C MET A 1 -11.26 -2.87 -11.49
N ILE A 2 -10.57 -3.94 -11.12
CA ILE A 2 -11.08 -5.31 -11.25
C ILE A 2 -11.32 -5.82 -9.83
N ILE A 3 -12.52 -6.34 -9.56
CA ILE A 3 -12.90 -6.88 -8.26
C ILE A 3 -13.30 -8.35 -8.46
N ASN A 4 -12.50 -9.25 -7.91
CA ASN A 4 -12.76 -10.68 -7.89
C ASN A 4 -13.37 -11.04 -6.54
N ILE A 5 -14.53 -11.70 -6.55
CA ILE A 5 -15.23 -12.10 -5.31
C ILE A 5 -15.34 -13.61 -5.28
N THR A 6 -14.80 -14.22 -4.24
CA THR A 6 -14.84 -15.66 -3.99
C THR A 6 -15.62 -15.94 -2.71
N PHE A 7 -16.51 -16.93 -2.76
CA PHE A 7 -17.22 -17.44 -1.59
C PHE A 7 -16.69 -18.85 -1.26
N ARG A 8 -16.26 -19.07 -0.02
CA ARG A 8 -15.76 -20.35 0.48
C ARG A 8 -16.70 -20.85 1.58
N HIS A 9 -17.15 -22.10 1.46
CA HIS A 9 -18.04 -22.73 2.44
C HIS A 9 -19.35 -21.95 2.69
N THR A 10 -19.77 -21.13 1.73
CA THR A 10 -20.98 -20.31 1.81
C THR A 10 -21.54 -20.04 0.41
N GLU A 11 -22.83 -19.75 0.34
CA GLU A 11 -23.49 -19.46 -0.92
C GLU A 11 -23.20 -18.01 -1.38
N PRO A 12 -23.05 -17.79 -2.70
CA PRO A 12 -22.92 -16.44 -3.23
C PRO A 12 -24.15 -15.58 -2.90
N SER A 13 -23.92 -14.40 -2.33
CA SER A 13 -24.97 -13.44 -2.04
C SER A 13 -24.77 -12.15 -2.84
N ASP A 14 -25.76 -11.78 -3.64
CA ASP A 14 -25.69 -10.56 -4.44
C ASP A 14 -25.77 -9.29 -3.57
N SER A 15 -26.39 -9.38 -2.39
CA SER A 15 -26.39 -8.30 -1.42
C SER A 15 -24.96 -8.01 -0.94
N LEU A 16 -24.23 -9.07 -0.54
CA LEU A 16 -22.84 -8.95 -0.11
C LEU A 16 -21.93 -8.44 -1.24
N LYS A 17 -22.11 -8.95 -2.46
CA LYS A 17 -21.35 -8.47 -3.63
C LYS A 17 -21.55 -6.98 -3.86
N LYS A 18 -22.81 -6.49 -3.84
CA LYS A 18 -23.11 -5.07 -4.05
C LYS A 18 -22.52 -4.21 -2.94
N GLN A 19 -22.71 -4.61 -1.68
CA GLN A 19 -22.17 -3.88 -0.53
C GLN A 19 -20.65 -3.77 -0.60
N ILE A 20 -19.94 -4.90 -0.81
CA ILE A 20 -18.48 -4.86 -0.82
C ILE A 20 -17.93 -4.10 -2.03
N THR A 21 -18.58 -4.21 -3.18
CA THR A 21 -18.20 -3.46 -4.39
C THR A 21 -18.28 -1.95 -4.13
N ALA A 22 -19.40 -1.48 -3.59
CA ALA A 22 -19.58 -0.07 -3.25
C ALA A 22 -18.57 0.42 -2.20
N SER A 23 -18.31 -0.38 -1.15
CA SER A 23 -17.33 -0.04 -0.12
C SER A 23 -15.90 0.02 -0.68
N ILE A 24 -15.53 -0.91 -1.55
CA ILE A 24 -14.22 -0.93 -2.20
C ILE A 24 -14.05 0.26 -3.16
N GLU A 25 -15.08 0.60 -3.93
CA GLU A 25 -15.09 1.79 -4.78
C GLU A 25 -14.91 3.07 -3.96
N ASN A 26 -15.58 3.18 -2.81
CA ASN A 26 -15.43 4.33 -1.91
C ASN A 26 -14.00 4.49 -1.40
N ILE A 27 -13.34 3.43 -0.95
CA ILE A 27 -11.96 3.53 -0.46
C ILE A 27 -10.93 3.67 -1.59
N SER A 28 -11.30 3.29 -2.82
CA SER A 28 -10.41 3.37 -3.99
C SER A 28 -9.98 4.81 -4.31
N ILE A 29 -10.73 5.84 -3.88
CA ILE A 29 -10.35 7.26 -4.02
C ILE A 29 -9.04 7.60 -3.27
N HIS A 30 -8.67 6.77 -2.29
CA HIS A 30 -7.42 6.91 -1.54
C HIS A 30 -6.27 6.15 -2.21
N ALA A 31 -6.54 5.25 -3.15
CA ALA A 31 -5.55 4.60 -3.98
C ALA A 31 -5.05 5.54 -5.08
N LEU A 32 -3.81 5.34 -5.53
CA LEU A 32 -3.13 6.24 -6.48
C LEU A 32 -3.27 5.82 -7.95
N LYS A 33 -3.62 4.55 -8.20
CA LYS A 33 -3.53 3.89 -9.51
C LYS A 33 -4.60 2.80 -9.64
N PRO A 34 -4.83 2.24 -10.84
CA PRO A 34 -5.72 1.10 -10.99
C PRO A 34 -5.31 -0.04 -10.06
N VAL A 35 -6.27 -0.50 -9.27
CA VAL A 35 -6.09 -1.54 -8.25
C VAL A 35 -6.87 -2.78 -8.68
N ASN A 36 -6.28 -3.95 -8.46
CA ASN A 36 -7.01 -5.22 -8.50
C ASN A 36 -7.35 -5.61 -7.06
N ALA A 37 -8.61 -5.97 -6.83
CA ALA A 37 -9.11 -6.34 -5.52
C ALA A 37 -9.57 -7.80 -5.54
N ASP A 38 -8.98 -8.62 -4.69
CA ASP A 38 -9.42 -10.00 -4.45
C ASP A 38 -10.11 -10.05 -3.09
N VAL A 39 -11.38 -10.43 -3.10
CA VAL A 39 -12.24 -10.54 -1.92
C VAL A 39 -12.60 -12.00 -1.70
N VAL A 40 -12.37 -12.49 -0.49
CA VAL A 40 -12.75 -13.85 -0.10
C VAL A 40 -13.67 -13.77 1.11
N PHE A 41 -14.88 -14.29 0.93
CA PHE A 41 -15.82 -14.55 2.01
C PHE A 41 -15.69 -16.01 2.44
N SER A 42 -15.60 -16.26 3.75
CA SER A 42 -15.59 -17.61 4.31
C SER A 42 -16.52 -17.70 5.51
N VAL A 43 -17.22 -18.83 5.66
CA VAL A 43 -18.03 -19.13 6.84
C VAL A 43 -17.58 -20.45 7.44
N GLU A 44 -17.12 -20.41 8.69
CA GLU A 44 -16.72 -21.58 9.46
C GLU A 44 -17.49 -21.65 10.77
N LYS A 45 -18.48 -22.54 10.83
CA LYS A 45 -19.40 -22.69 11.97
C LYS A 45 -20.12 -21.37 12.29
N TYR A 46 -19.65 -20.65 13.30
CA TYR A 46 -20.19 -19.37 13.78
C TYR A 46 -19.28 -18.17 13.44
N ARG A 47 -18.16 -18.40 12.76
CA ARG A 47 -17.21 -17.37 12.36
C ARG A 47 -17.42 -17.02 10.89
N ASN A 48 -17.72 -15.76 10.63
CA ASN A 48 -17.76 -15.20 9.30
C ASN A 48 -16.49 -14.38 9.10
N SER A 49 -15.67 -14.80 8.14
CA SER A 49 -14.38 -14.18 7.86
C SER A 49 -14.41 -13.54 6.47
N VAL A 50 -13.86 -12.33 6.38
CA VAL A 50 -13.72 -11.59 5.13
C VAL A 50 -12.27 -11.17 4.99
N GLU A 51 -11.67 -11.60 3.89
CA GLU A 51 -10.31 -11.27 3.49
C GLU A 51 -10.36 -10.40 2.24
N ILE A 52 -9.57 -9.32 2.22
CA ILE A 52 -9.43 -8.46 1.05
C ILE A 52 -7.96 -8.19 0.80
N THR A 53 -7.53 -8.47 -0.43
CA THR A 53 -6.20 -8.17 -0.94
C THR A 53 -6.32 -7.16 -2.08
N LEU A 54 -5.78 -5.97 -1.88
CA LEU A 54 -5.69 -4.90 -2.88
C LEU A 54 -4.27 -4.83 -3.43
N ASN A 55 -4.11 -5.09 -4.72
CA ASN A 55 -2.84 -5.02 -5.43
C ASN A 55 -2.72 -3.67 -6.17
N ASP A 56 -1.88 -2.78 -5.64
CA ASP A 56 -1.38 -1.58 -6.33
C ASP A 56 0.00 -1.90 -6.96
N ILE A 57 0.37 -1.17 -8.01
CA ILE A 57 1.58 -1.42 -8.82
C ILE A 57 2.86 -1.49 -7.98
N ASN A 58 2.93 -0.69 -6.91
CA ASN A 58 4.11 -0.61 -6.06
C ASN A 58 3.92 -1.29 -4.70
N LYS A 59 2.70 -1.74 -4.37
CA LYS A 59 2.36 -2.21 -3.03
C LYS A 59 1.09 -3.04 -2.99
N THR A 60 1.12 -4.13 -2.25
CA THR A 60 -0.07 -4.87 -1.86
C THR A 60 -0.55 -4.43 -0.47
N PHE A 61 -1.86 -4.25 -0.34
CA PHE A 61 -2.56 -4.05 0.92
C PHE A 61 -3.41 -5.26 1.20
N HIS A 62 -3.38 -5.73 2.43
CA HIS A 62 -4.12 -6.90 2.84
C HIS A 62 -4.76 -6.63 4.19
N ALA A 63 -6.01 -7.05 4.32
CA ALA A 63 -6.72 -7.04 5.58
C ALA A 63 -7.67 -8.23 5.66
N GLU A 64 -7.86 -8.69 6.88
CA GLU A 64 -8.81 -9.73 7.24
C GLU A 64 -9.60 -9.26 8.47
N ALA A 65 -10.88 -9.62 8.53
CA ALA A 65 -11.69 -9.47 9.72
C ALA A 65 -12.65 -10.63 9.89
N GLU A 66 -12.92 -10.97 11.15
CA GLU A 66 -13.87 -12.00 11.53
C GLU A 66 -14.96 -11.41 12.42
N SER A 67 -16.19 -11.90 12.26
CA SER A 67 -17.31 -11.55 13.12
C SER A 67 -18.37 -12.64 13.12
N ASN A 68 -19.29 -12.59 14.10
CA ASN A 68 -20.49 -13.43 14.11
C ASN A 68 -21.51 -12.99 13.04
N ASN A 69 -21.33 -11.80 12.45
CA ASN A 69 -22.16 -11.27 11.38
C ASN A 69 -21.29 -10.86 10.18
N MET A 70 -21.62 -11.39 8.99
CA MET A 70 -20.86 -11.14 7.76
C MET A 70 -20.77 -9.65 7.40
N ASN A 71 -21.85 -8.87 7.59
CA ASN A 71 -21.84 -7.44 7.27
C ASN A 71 -20.88 -6.68 8.20
N THR A 72 -20.82 -7.07 9.48
CA THR A 72 -19.87 -6.50 10.42
C THR A 72 -18.43 -6.86 10.06
N ALA A 73 -18.17 -8.09 9.61
CA ALA A 73 -16.84 -8.47 9.11
C ALA A 73 -16.43 -7.63 7.90
N VAL A 74 -17.36 -7.38 6.96
CA VAL A 74 -17.16 -6.46 5.81
C VAL A 74 -16.76 -5.06 6.30
N ASP A 75 -17.52 -4.45 7.20
CA ASP A 75 -17.23 -3.09 7.67
C ASP A 75 -15.87 -3.01 8.38
N MET A 76 -15.55 -4.04 9.18
CA MET A 76 -14.27 -4.13 9.88
C MET A 76 -13.08 -4.27 8.93
N VAL A 77 -13.18 -5.10 7.89
CA VAL A 77 -12.07 -5.28 6.93
C VAL A 77 -11.88 -4.03 6.05
N VAL A 78 -12.97 -3.37 5.67
CA VAL A 78 -12.94 -2.11 4.91
C VAL A 78 -12.26 -1.01 5.72
N ALA A 79 -12.64 -0.84 7.00
CA ALA A 79 -12.01 0.15 7.87
C ALA A 79 -10.51 -0.10 8.09
N LYS A 80 -10.10 -1.38 8.18
CA LYS A 80 -8.67 -1.75 8.25
C LYS A 80 -7.93 -1.35 6.97
N LEU A 81 -8.49 -1.64 5.80
CA LEU A 81 -7.89 -1.26 4.51
C LEU A 81 -7.82 0.24 4.32
N GLU A 82 -8.89 0.96 4.58
CA GLU A 82 -8.94 2.42 4.46
C GLU A 82 -7.82 3.07 5.29
N LYS A 83 -7.66 2.62 6.55
CA LYS A 83 -6.58 3.09 7.43
C LYS A 83 -5.19 2.84 6.82
N GLN A 84 -4.98 1.72 6.16
CA GLN A 84 -3.71 1.43 5.49
C GLN A 84 -3.49 2.33 4.27
N LEU A 85 -4.53 2.55 3.45
CA LEU A 85 -4.49 3.41 2.27
C LEU A 85 -4.21 4.87 2.63
N VAL A 86 -4.92 5.42 3.62
CA VAL A 86 -4.73 6.79 4.11
C VAL A 86 -3.31 6.98 4.66
N ARG A 87 -2.82 6.02 5.46
CA ARG A 87 -1.44 6.05 5.97
C ARG A 87 -0.41 6.02 4.83
N HIS A 88 -0.64 5.22 3.80
CA HIS A 88 0.26 5.15 2.65
C HIS A 88 0.27 6.45 1.83
N LYS A 89 -0.90 6.99 1.52
CA LYS A 89 -1.04 8.28 0.83
C LYS A 89 -0.37 9.41 1.61
N GLY A 90 -0.51 9.43 2.94
CA GLY A 90 0.17 10.38 3.83
C GLY A 90 1.70 10.26 3.78
N LYS A 91 2.25 9.04 3.83
CA LYS A 91 3.70 8.80 3.71
C LYS A 91 4.27 9.29 2.37
N ILE A 92 3.58 9.02 1.26
CA ILE A 92 3.99 9.49 -0.07
C ILE A 92 3.96 11.01 -0.16
N LYS A 93 2.91 11.65 0.37
CA LYS A 93 2.81 13.12 0.39
C LYS A 93 3.94 13.73 1.22
N ASN A 94 4.20 13.20 2.42
CA ASN A 94 5.26 13.72 3.30
C ASN A 94 6.65 13.56 2.69
N LYS A 95 6.93 12.43 2.02
CA LYS A 95 8.21 12.22 1.31
C LYS A 95 8.41 13.27 0.20
N LYS A 96 7.39 13.50 -0.63
CA LYS A 96 7.45 14.52 -1.70
C LYS A 96 7.63 15.94 -1.16
N THR A 97 6.99 16.27 -0.03
CA THR A 97 7.15 17.59 0.60
C THR A 97 8.55 17.76 1.19
N TYR A 98 9.12 16.72 1.81
CA TYR A 98 10.48 16.74 2.33
C TYR A 98 11.53 16.87 1.22
N GLU A 99 11.35 16.16 0.10
CA GLU A 99 12.24 16.29 -1.07
C GLU A 99 12.16 17.68 -1.72
N LYS A 100 10.99 18.33 -1.67
CA LYS A 100 10.81 19.69 -2.21
C LYS A 100 11.25 20.82 -1.26
N SER A 101 11.46 20.56 0.03
CA SER A 101 11.90 21.60 0.97
C SER A 101 13.41 21.83 0.86
N ARG A 102 13.90 23.02 1.29
CA ARG A 102 15.33 23.41 1.25
C ARG A 102 16.27 22.36 1.85
N GLU A 103 15.79 21.57 2.81
CA GLU A 103 16.56 20.50 3.47
C GLU A 103 16.83 19.30 2.55
N GLY A 104 15.86 18.91 1.71
CA GLY A 104 16.05 17.88 0.68
C GLY A 104 17.02 18.32 -0.41
N LEU A 105 16.95 19.60 -0.80
CA LEU A 105 17.90 20.21 -1.73
C LEU A 105 19.33 20.21 -1.16
N MET A 106 19.47 20.53 0.13
CA MET A 106 20.76 20.60 0.81
C MET A 106 21.42 19.22 0.95
N LYS A 107 20.65 18.16 1.28
CA LYS A 107 21.17 16.78 1.32
C LYS A 107 21.66 16.26 -0.05
N SER A 108 20.98 16.64 -1.13
CA SER A 108 21.44 16.30 -2.49
C SER A 108 22.73 17.03 -2.88
N ALA A 109 22.90 18.28 -2.43
CA ALA A 109 24.09 19.07 -2.70
C ALA A 109 25.32 18.64 -1.87
N THR A 110 25.11 18.20 -0.62
CA THR A 110 26.20 17.70 0.25
C THR A 110 26.76 16.37 -0.24
N SER A 111 25.90 15.45 -0.71
CA SER A 111 26.35 14.17 -1.30
C SER A 111 27.22 14.33 -2.55
N LEU A 112 27.08 15.44 -3.29
CA LEU A 112 27.90 15.73 -4.47
C LEU A 112 29.30 16.24 -4.11
N HIS A 113 29.47 16.87 -2.94
CA HIS A 113 30.79 17.30 -2.46
C HIS A 113 31.63 16.12 -1.95
N ASP A 114 31.01 15.13 -1.31
CA ASP A 114 31.76 13.97 -0.78
C ASP A 114 32.35 13.07 -1.89
N GLU A 115 31.64 12.90 -3.01
CA GLU A 115 32.14 12.16 -4.20
C GLU A 115 33.29 12.89 -4.92
N GLU A 116 33.28 14.23 -4.94
CA GLU A 116 34.33 15.00 -5.61
C GLU A 116 35.66 14.95 -4.82
N HIS A 117 35.60 14.83 -3.49
CA HIS A 117 36.76 14.71 -2.62
C HIS A 117 37.46 13.34 -2.72
N LEU A 118 36.73 12.22 -2.84
CA LEU A 118 37.35 10.90 -3.03
C LEU A 118 38.05 10.75 -4.40
N SER A 119 37.51 11.37 -5.46
CA SER A 119 38.10 11.27 -6.81
C SER A 119 39.45 11.99 -6.93
N LYS A 120 39.69 13.02 -6.11
CA LYS A 120 40.94 13.80 -6.10
C LYS A 120 42.04 13.12 -5.28
N GLU A 121 41.67 12.31 -4.28
CA GLU A 121 42.62 11.65 -3.38
C GLU A 121 43.26 10.39 -4.01
N THR A 122 42.51 9.66 -4.85
CA THR A 122 43.01 8.47 -5.56
C THR A 122 44.02 8.80 -6.67
N LYS A 123 44.00 10.02 -7.23
CA LYS A 123 44.96 10.46 -8.26
C LYS A 123 46.32 10.90 -7.69
N LYS A 124 46.45 11.11 -6.38
CA LYS A 124 47.69 11.63 -5.76
C LYS A 124 48.74 10.56 -5.45
N HIS A 125 48.40 9.26 -5.55
CA HIS A 125 49.26 8.17 -5.07
C HIS A 125 50.06 7.38 -6.12
N ARG A 126 49.97 7.71 -7.41
CA ARG A 126 50.87 7.12 -8.43
C ARG A 126 52.10 8.00 -8.62
N LYS A 127 53.06 7.92 -7.68
CA LYS A 127 54.42 8.43 -7.94
C LYS A 127 55.13 7.49 -8.92
N PRO A 128 55.91 8.00 -9.89
CA PRO A 128 56.82 7.17 -10.67
C PRO A 128 58.03 6.81 -9.79
N GLY A 129 58.23 5.51 -9.56
CA GLY A 129 59.50 4.97 -9.10
C GLY A 129 60.53 5.06 -10.23
N TRP A 130 61.78 5.31 -9.84
CA TRP A 130 62.92 5.71 -10.65
C TRP A 130 63.21 4.84 -11.88
#